data_AF-A0A3A6QPZ3-F1
#
_entry.id   AF-A0A3A6QPZ3-F1
#
_cell.length_a   1.000
_cell.length_b   1.000
_cell.length_c   1.000
_cell.angle_alpha   90.00
_cell.angle_beta   90.00
_cell.angle_gamma   90.00
#
_symmetry.space_group_name_H-M   'P 1'
#
loop_
_entity.id
_entity.type
_entity.pdbx_description
1 polymer ?
#
loop_
_entity_poly.entity_id
_entity_poly.type
_entity_poly.pdbx_seq_one_letter_code
_entity_poly.pdbx_strand_id
1 'polypeptide(L)'
;MPTRQTTIETIQTDGGGREDSTRSGLLVRRTALVGCGDAKHDGLLPAREKYRSTYFGLKRDFAEILCARWWILSAKFGLLYPDRVIDDYDVAITDDDVDTAQWVEDVRTALSDVEWPETAKDGRDIVWELYALAGSGYLEAADQDGNALRVQLPDVTPEHVTIRFPFDDLAGIGYQNGWLAACRDSECVVETANHR
;
A
#
# COMPACT_ATOMS: atom_id res chain seq x y z
N MET A 1 69.09 -16.08 7.14
CA MET A 1 68.16 -16.14 5.99
C MET A 1 68.08 -17.58 5.53
N PRO A 2 66.90 -18.24 5.57
CA PRO A 2 65.73 -17.97 6.43
C PRO A 2 66.12 -18.17 7.93
N THR A 3 65.32 -18.52 8.94
CA THR A 3 63.87 -18.78 9.13
C THR A 3 63.48 -18.39 10.58
N ARG A 4 62.19 -18.39 10.91
CA ARG A 4 61.68 -18.70 12.26
C ARG A 4 60.46 -19.60 12.12
N GLN A 5 60.20 -20.43 13.13
CA GLN A 5 58.91 -21.11 13.29
C GLN A 5 58.53 -21.01 14.76
N THR A 6 57.45 -20.27 15.05
CA THR A 6 57.00 -19.98 16.41
C THR A 6 55.68 -20.72 16.64
N THR A 7 55.65 -21.60 17.63
CA THR A 7 54.41 -22.24 18.09
C THR A 7 53.46 -21.18 18.64
N ILE A 8 52.20 -21.21 18.20
CA ILE A 8 51.11 -20.46 18.84
C ILE A 8 50.31 -21.49 19.63
N GLU A 9 50.33 -21.40 20.96
CA GLU A 9 49.45 -22.20 21.81
C GLU A 9 48.10 -21.51 22.00
N THR A 10 47.04 -22.31 21.99
CA THR A 10 45.65 -21.84 22.10
C THR A 10 45.35 -21.31 23.49
N ILE A 11 44.96 -20.04 23.60
CA ILE A 11 44.32 -19.51 24.81
C ILE A 11 42.80 -19.62 24.63
N GLN A 12 42.18 -20.56 25.34
CA GLN A 12 40.73 -20.53 25.56
C GLN A 12 40.42 -19.48 26.64
N THR A 13 39.39 -18.67 26.41
CA THR A 13 38.73 -17.89 27.46
C THR A 13 37.22 -18.13 27.39
N ASP A 14 36.73 -19.06 28.20
CA ASP A 14 35.31 -19.11 28.51
C ASP A 14 34.92 -17.86 29.31
N GLY A 15 33.96 -17.09 28.79
CA GLY A 15 33.55 -15.82 29.37
C GLY A 15 32.23 -15.35 28.74
N GLY A 16 31.11 -15.70 29.39
CA GLY A 16 29.77 -15.48 28.83
C GLY A 16 29.36 -14.00 28.78
N GLY A 17 29.62 -13.34 27.66
CA GLY A 17 28.98 -12.07 27.31
C GLY A 17 27.53 -12.30 26.88
N ARG A 18 26.58 -12.09 27.80
CA ARG A 18 25.14 -12.03 27.46
C ARG A 18 24.81 -10.65 26.87
N GLU A 19 25.21 -10.44 25.62
CA GLU A 19 24.75 -9.30 24.84
C GLU A 19 23.48 -9.68 24.07
N ASP A 20 22.53 -8.75 24.04
CA ASP A 20 21.11 -9.09 23.96
C ASP A 20 20.68 -9.66 22.60
N SER A 21 19.74 -10.61 22.67
CA SER A 21 19.18 -11.34 21.54
C SER A 21 18.72 -10.39 20.43
N THR A 22 19.40 -10.44 19.28
CA THR A 22 19.09 -9.82 17.99
C THR A 22 17.66 -9.31 17.88
N ARG A 23 17.48 -8.00 17.62
CA ARG A 23 16.16 -7.37 17.41
C ARG A 23 15.42 -7.97 16.20
N SER A 24 14.72 -9.10 16.40
CA SER A 24 13.66 -9.59 15.51
C SER A 24 12.37 -8.78 15.74
N GLY A 25 12.53 -7.44 15.73
CA GLY A 25 11.59 -6.49 16.33
C GLY A 25 10.76 -5.69 15.34
N LEU A 26 10.97 -5.89 14.03
CA LEU A 26 10.24 -5.16 12.98
C LEU A 26 8.90 -5.86 12.67
N LEU A 27 7.80 -5.16 12.89
CA LEU A 27 6.45 -5.58 12.51
C LEU A 27 6.05 -4.91 11.19
N VAL A 28 6.04 -5.66 10.09
CA VAL A 28 5.49 -5.17 8.83
C VAL A 28 3.96 -5.05 8.93
N ARG A 29 3.40 -3.89 8.61
CA ARG A 29 1.95 -3.66 8.52
C ARG A 29 1.58 -3.12 7.16
N ARG A 30 0.64 -3.76 6.48
CA ARG A 30 0.21 -3.35 5.14
C ARG A 30 -1.01 -2.44 5.19
N THR A 31 -1.13 -1.62 4.16
CA THR A 31 -2.26 -0.75 3.86
C THR A 31 -2.52 -0.76 2.37
N ALA A 32 -3.75 -0.46 1.95
CA ALA A 32 -4.12 -0.40 0.53
C ALA A 32 -4.83 0.92 0.18
N LEU A 33 -4.52 1.42 -1.01
CA LEU A 33 -5.15 2.59 -1.62
C LEU A 33 -5.85 2.13 -2.90
N VAL A 34 -7.16 1.90 -2.83
CA VAL A 34 -7.95 1.20 -3.86
C VAL A 34 -8.64 2.20 -4.77
N GLY A 35 -8.28 2.25 -6.06
CA GLY A 35 -9.06 3.04 -7.03
C GLY A 35 -10.50 2.52 -7.15
N CYS A 36 -11.50 3.42 -7.10
CA CYS A 36 -12.90 3.01 -7.07
C CYS A 36 -13.37 2.27 -8.33
N GLY A 37 -14.56 1.67 -8.26
CA GLY A 37 -15.22 1.08 -9.43
C GLY A 37 -16.07 2.10 -10.18
N ASP A 38 -16.15 1.94 -11.51
CA ASP A 38 -17.17 2.57 -12.35
C ASP A 38 -18.57 1.97 -12.04
N ALA A 39 -18.70 0.65 -12.13
CA ALA A 39 -19.95 -0.03 -11.79
C ALA A 39 -20.27 0.10 -10.28
N LYS A 40 -21.33 0.84 -9.96
CA LYS A 40 -21.84 1.12 -8.61
C LYS A 40 -23.16 0.38 -8.32
N HIS A 41 -23.50 0.18 -7.06
CA HIS A 41 -24.82 -0.20 -6.56
C HIS A 41 -25.63 1.06 -6.19
N ASP A 42 -26.95 1.01 -6.37
CA ASP A 42 -27.85 2.14 -6.10
C ASP A 42 -28.08 2.37 -4.59
N GLY A 43 -28.34 3.62 -4.19
CA GLY A 43 -28.71 4.01 -2.83
C GLY A 43 -27.56 4.17 -1.82
N LEU A 44 -27.89 4.63 -0.61
CA LEU A 44 -26.94 4.91 0.47
C LEU A 44 -26.26 3.63 0.99
N LEU A 45 -24.97 3.47 0.70
CA LEU A 45 -24.17 2.29 1.08
C LEU A 45 -22.78 2.69 1.59
N PRO A 46 -22.12 1.89 2.47
CA PRO A 46 -20.71 2.04 2.78
C PRO A 46 -19.85 2.00 1.51
N ALA A 47 -18.78 2.80 1.44
CA ALA A 47 -17.92 2.87 0.26
C ALA A 47 -17.34 1.51 -0.16
N ARG A 48 -17.03 0.59 0.77
CA ARG A 48 -16.58 -0.78 0.44
C ARG A 48 -17.65 -1.69 -0.21
N GLU A 49 -18.92 -1.31 -0.08
CA GLU A 49 -20.10 -2.02 -0.60
C GLU A 49 -20.71 -1.30 -1.82
N LYS A 50 -20.36 -0.02 -2.04
CA LYS A 50 -20.90 0.81 -3.14
C LYS A 50 -20.49 0.31 -4.54
N TYR A 51 -19.35 -0.38 -4.69
CA TYR A 51 -18.79 -0.75 -6.00
C TYR A 51 -18.94 -2.25 -6.30
N ARG A 52 -19.49 -2.58 -7.47
CA ARG A 52 -19.97 -3.93 -7.82
C ARG A 52 -19.19 -4.68 -8.89
N SER A 53 -18.03 -4.16 -9.33
CA SER A 53 -17.21 -4.86 -10.32
C SER A 53 -16.34 -5.94 -9.67
N THR A 54 -16.13 -7.07 -10.34
CA THR A 54 -15.26 -8.15 -9.86
C THR A 54 -13.85 -7.66 -9.53
N TYR A 55 -13.33 -6.71 -10.30
CA TYR A 55 -12.03 -6.10 -10.07
C TYR A 55 -11.99 -5.22 -8.82
N PHE A 56 -13.06 -4.49 -8.49
CA PHE A 56 -13.12 -3.81 -7.20
C PHE A 56 -13.23 -4.84 -6.05
N GLY A 57 -14.08 -5.87 -6.21
CA GLY A 57 -14.20 -6.97 -5.25
C GLY A 57 -12.86 -7.59 -4.90
N LEU A 58 -12.07 -8.01 -5.90
CA LEU A 58 -10.74 -8.59 -5.69
C LEU A 58 -9.74 -7.63 -4.98
N LYS A 59 -9.83 -6.32 -5.22
CA LYS A 59 -9.01 -5.32 -4.53
C LYS A 59 -9.47 -5.07 -3.09
N ARG A 60 -10.78 -5.12 -2.84
CA ARG A 60 -11.34 -5.10 -1.48
C ARG A 60 -10.93 -6.36 -0.72
N ASP A 61 -11.07 -7.54 -1.32
CA ASP A 61 -10.69 -8.82 -0.71
C ASP A 61 -9.20 -8.79 -0.30
N PHE A 62 -8.29 -8.31 -1.17
CA PHE A 62 -6.88 -8.06 -0.83
C PHE A 62 -6.74 -7.10 0.37
N ALA A 63 -7.47 -5.99 0.37
CA ALA A 63 -7.38 -4.96 1.39
C ALA A 63 -7.96 -5.38 2.76
N GLU A 64 -9.02 -6.18 2.78
CA GLU A 64 -9.68 -6.64 4.02
C GLU A 64 -9.01 -7.86 4.64
N ILE A 65 -8.31 -8.69 3.85
CA ILE A 65 -7.59 -9.87 4.33
C ILE A 65 -6.12 -9.54 4.67
N LEU A 66 -5.42 -8.77 3.83
CA LEU A 66 -3.96 -8.63 3.90
C LEU A 66 -3.48 -7.31 4.52
N CYS A 67 -4.36 -6.32 4.68
CA CYS A 67 -4.02 -4.98 5.16
C CYS A 67 -4.67 -4.65 6.51
N ALA A 68 -3.97 -3.86 7.32
CA ALA A 68 -4.43 -3.41 8.63
C ALA A 68 -5.40 -2.21 8.56
N ARG A 69 -5.34 -1.44 7.46
CA ARG A 69 -6.22 -0.31 7.11
C ARG A 69 -6.24 -0.17 5.59
N TRP A 70 -7.28 0.44 5.03
CA TRP A 70 -7.33 0.78 3.61
C TRP A 70 -8.27 1.95 3.35
N TRP A 71 -8.11 2.55 2.17
CA TRP A 71 -8.91 3.68 1.68
C TRP A 71 -9.26 3.49 0.20
N ILE A 72 -10.26 4.22 -0.26
CA ILE A 72 -10.71 4.22 -1.66
C ILE A 72 -10.42 5.58 -2.28
N LEU A 73 -9.70 5.62 -3.41
CA LEU A 73 -9.60 6.82 -4.26
C LEU A 73 -10.86 6.92 -5.11
N SER A 74 -11.61 8.00 -4.96
CA SER A 74 -12.87 8.26 -5.65
C SER A 74 -12.84 9.62 -6.34
N ALA A 75 -13.14 9.66 -7.63
CA ALA A 75 -13.17 10.89 -8.42
C ALA A 75 -14.04 11.99 -7.80
N LYS A 76 -15.21 11.65 -7.23
CA LYS A 76 -16.12 12.62 -6.61
C LYS A 76 -15.75 13.05 -5.19
N PHE A 77 -14.98 12.23 -4.45
CA PHE A 77 -14.86 12.37 -3.00
C PHE A 77 -13.41 12.38 -2.48
N GLY A 78 -12.42 12.43 -3.37
CA GLY A 78 -11.01 12.31 -3.00
C GLY A 78 -10.72 10.98 -2.31
N LEU A 79 -10.35 11.04 -1.04
CA LEU A 79 -10.07 9.86 -0.20
C LEU A 79 -11.30 9.44 0.62
N LEU A 80 -11.72 8.19 0.49
CA LEU A 80 -12.81 7.59 1.26
C LEU A 80 -12.31 6.51 2.23
N TYR A 81 -12.80 6.56 3.48
CA TYR A 81 -12.76 5.42 4.39
C TYR A 81 -13.82 4.38 3.96
N PRO A 82 -13.56 3.06 4.10
CA PRO A 82 -14.43 2.00 3.58
C PRO A 82 -15.84 2.01 4.20
N ASP A 83 -15.96 2.36 5.48
CA ASP A 83 -17.24 2.46 6.20
C ASP A 83 -17.99 3.79 5.98
N ARG A 84 -17.43 4.75 5.24
CA ARG A 84 -18.12 6.02 4.94
C ARG A 84 -19.30 5.72 4.02
N VAL A 85 -20.51 5.90 4.55
CA VAL A 85 -21.75 5.80 3.77
C VAL A 85 -21.78 6.93 2.74
N ILE A 86 -22.01 6.58 1.48
CA ILE A 86 -22.10 7.49 0.34
C ILE A 86 -23.34 7.21 -0.49
N ASP A 87 -23.89 8.28 -1.05
CA ASP A 87 -25.08 8.26 -1.90
C ASP A 87 -24.72 7.96 -3.37
N ASP A 88 -25.74 7.92 -4.23
CA ASP A 88 -25.56 7.76 -5.67
C ASP A 88 -24.73 8.89 -6.31
N TYR A 89 -23.88 8.48 -7.25
CA TYR A 89 -23.09 9.39 -8.06
C TYR A 89 -22.58 8.73 -9.33
N ASP A 90 -22.37 9.54 -10.36
CA ASP A 90 -21.63 9.14 -11.55
C ASP A 90 -20.62 10.24 -11.87
N VAL A 91 -19.34 9.91 -11.66
CA VAL A 91 -18.13 10.74 -11.90
C VAL A 91 -16.97 9.76 -12.01
N ALA A 92 -16.17 9.87 -13.07
CA ALA A 92 -14.87 9.22 -13.23
C ALA A 92 -13.74 10.27 -13.21
N ILE A 93 -12.52 9.86 -12.84
CA ILE A 93 -11.35 10.73 -12.72
C ILE A 93 -10.81 11.26 -14.08
N THR A 94 -11.49 10.88 -15.16
CA THR A 94 -11.16 11.23 -16.55
C THR A 94 -12.24 12.09 -17.21
N ASP A 95 -13.26 12.53 -16.45
CA ASP A 95 -14.35 13.35 -16.98
C ASP A 95 -13.94 14.83 -17.00
N ASP A 96 -14.31 15.56 -18.06
CA ASP A 96 -13.84 16.93 -18.34
C ASP A 96 -14.26 17.97 -17.26
N ASP A 97 -15.19 17.65 -16.37
CA ASP A 97 -15.64 18.51 -15.26
C ASP A 97 -14.94 18.22 -13.91
N VAL A 98 -14.05 17.23 -13.85
CA VAL A 98 -13.19 16.99 -12.69
C VAL A 98 -11.94 17.85 -12.76
N ASP A 99 -11.84 18.83 -11.85
CA ASP A 99 -10.60 19.54 -11.58
C ASP A 99 -9.58 18.57 -10.96
N THR A 100 -8.72 17.96 -11.79
CA THR A 100 -7.73 16.99 -11.32
C THR A 100 -6.70 17.62 -10.39
N ALA A 101 -6.42 18.92 -10.53
CA ALA A 101 -5.46 19.60 -9.68
C ALA A 101 -6.01 19.75 -8.25
N GLN A 102 -7.22 20.29 -8.11
CA GLN A 102 -7.89 20.37 -6.81
C GLN A 102 -8.12 18.96 -6.21
N TRP A 103 -8.49 17.97 -7.03
CA TRP A 103 -8.66 16.59 -6.58
C TRP A 103 -7.35 15.98 -6.04
N VAL A 104 -6.20 16.26 -6.67
CA VAL A 104 -4.89 15.82 -6.17
C VAL A 104 -4.58 16.48 -4.82
N GLU A 105 -4.79 17.78 -4.67
CA GLU A 105 -4.53 18.48 -3.40
C GLU A 105 -5.47 18.03 -2.26
N ASP A 106 -6.75 17.76 -2.56
CA ASP A 106 -7.70 17.17 -1.61
C ASP A 106 -7.26 15.77 -1.15
N VAL A 107 -6.78 14.93 -2.08
CA VAL A 107 -6.26 13.58 -1.77
C VAL A 107 -4.95 13.64 -0.99
N ARG A 108 -4.03 14.54 -1.36
CA ARG A 108 -2.76 14.78 -0.65
C ARG A 108 -3.02 15.18 0.79
N THR A 109 -3.88 16.17 1.01
CA THR A 109 -4.29 16.65 2.34
C THR A 109 -4.87 15.51 3.18
N ALA A 110 -5.81 14.75 2.61
CA ALA A 110 -6.46 13.63 3.30
C ALA A 110 -5.52 12.45 3.58
N LEU A 111 -4.41 12.30 2.83
CA LEU A 111 -3.36 11.30 3.10
C LEU A 111 -2.37 11.79 4.17
N SER A 112 -2.00 13.07 4.19
CA SER A 112 -1.14 13.64 5.23
C SER A 112 -1.77 13.63 6.63
N ASP A 113 -3.10 13.67 6.71
CA ASP A 113 -3.86 13.52 7.97
C ASP A 113 -3.93 12.06 8.49
N VAL A 114 -3.39 11.08 7.76
CA VAL A 114 -3.37 9.67 8.21
C VAL A 114 -2.26 9.45 9.24
N GLU A 115 -2.63 8.99 10.44
CA GLU A 115 -1.65 8.55 11.44
C GLU A 115 -0.83 7.34 10.93
N TRP A 116 0.50 7.35 11.05
CA TRP A 116 1.37 6.20 10.72
C TRP A 116 2.21 5.75 11.93
N PRO A 117 1.63 5.09 12.95
CA PRO A 117 2.34 4.70 14.16
C PRO A 117 3.66 3.96 13.88
N GLU A 118 4.76 4.49 14.42
CA GLU A 118 6.12 3.93 14.32
C GLU A 118 6.35 2.72 15.23
N THR A 119 5.53 2.53 16.26
CA THR A 119 5.71 1.45 17.25
C THR A 119 4.38 0.77 17.57
N ALA A 120 4.41 -0.56 17.71
CA ALA A 120 3.29 -1.38 18.12
C ALA A 120 3.09 -1.36 19.65
N LYS A 121 1.91 -1.80 20.10
CA LYS A 121 1.54 -1.86 21.53
C LYS A 121 2.44 -2.79 22.38
N ASP A 122 3.23 -3.65 21.73
CA ASP A 122 4.20 -4.56 22.36
C ASP A 122 5.65 -4.05 22.27
N GLY A 123 5.87 -2.81 21.82
CA GLY A 123 7.18 -2.17 21.74
C GLY A 123 7.99 -2.50 20.47
N ARG A 124 7.38 -3.17 19.48
CA ARG A 124 8.02 -3.46 18.19
C ARG A 124 7.94 -2.28 17.22
N ASP A 125 9.04 -2.00 16.56
CA ASP A 125 9.15 -0.99 15.49
C ASP A 125 8.26 -1.41 14.29
N ILE A 126 7.47 -0.51 13.71
CA ILE A 126 6.57 -0.79 12.60
C ILE A 126 7.15 -0.27 11.29
N VAL A 127 7.22 -1.14 10.29
CA VAL A 127 7.44 -0.75 8.88
C VAL A 127 6.10 -0.83 8.17
N TRP A 128 5.70 0.22 7.48
CA TRP A 128 4.45 0.25 6.73
C TRP A 128 4.68 -0.05 5.25
N GLU A 129 3.78 -0.82 4.63
CA GLU A 129 3.69 -0.95 3.18
C GLU A 129 2.36 -0.36 2.69
N LEU A 130 2.39 0.51 1.68
CA LEU A 130 1.20 1.10 1.06
C LEU A 130 1.02 0.58 -0.37
N TYR A 131 0.07 -0.34 -0.57
CA TYR A 131 -0.23 -0.93 -1.87
C TYR A 131 -1.20 -0.04 -2.66
N ALA A 132 -0.69 0.62 -3.69
CA ALA A 132 -1.48 1.42 -4.63
C ALA A 132 -2.23 0.49 -5.61
N LEU A 133 -3.46 0.13 -5.27
CA LEU A 133 -4.35 -0.72 -6.07
C LEU A 133 -5.31 0.16 -6.91
N ALA A 134 -4.74 1.14 -7.61
CA ALA A 134 -5.45 2.10 -8.45
C ALA A 134 -5.02 1.97 -9.91
N GLY A 135 -5.92 2.33 -10.84
CA GLY A 135 -5.59 2.40 -12.27
C GLY A 135 -4.82 3.69 -12.60
N SER A 136 -4.18 3.72 -13.77
CA SER A 136 -3.39 4.88 -14.24
C SER A 136 -4.17 6.19 -14.20
N GLY A 137 -5.46 6.22 -14.56
CA GLY A 137 -6.27 7.44 -14.48
C GLY A 137 -6.35 8.09 -13.08
N TYR A 138 -6.13 7.33 -12.00
CA TYR A 138 -6.02 7.86 -10.63
C TYR A 138 -4.58 8.19 -10.21
N LEU A 139 -3.60 7.44 -10.73
CA LEU A 139 -2.19 7.59 -10.35
C LEU A 139 -1.49 8.72 -11.13
N GLU A 140 -1.85 8.88 -12.40
CA GLU A 140 -1.36 9.92 -13.32
C GLU A 140 -2.21 11.20 -13.30
N ALA A 141 -3.26 11.27 -12.47
CA ALA A 141 -3.98 12.51 -12.20
C ALA A 141 -2.99 13.53 -11.60
N ALA A 142 -2.95 14.74 -12.15
CA ALA A 142 -1.88 15.71 -11.88
C ALA A 142 -2.36 16.98 -11.17
N ASP A 143 -1.47 17.56 -10.36
CA ASP A 143 -1.63 18.85 -9.71
C ASP A 143 -1.53 20.05 -10.69
N GLN A 144 -1.58 21.28 -10.16
CA GLN A 144 -1.46 22.51 -10.95
C GLN A 144 -0.10 22.70 -11.65
N ASP A 145 0.94 21.99 -11.21
CA ASP A 145 2.30 22.05 -11.74
C ASP A 145 2.61 20.89 -12.72
N GLY A 146 1.68 19.94 -12.86
CA GLY A 146 1.76 18.78 -13.75
C GLY A 146 2.33 17.50 -13.11
N ASN A 147 2.47 17.44 -11.78
CA ASN A 147 3.00 16.28 -11.08
C ASN A 147 1.90 15.24 -10.82
N ALA A 148 2.04 14.05 -11.38
CA ALA A 148 1.16 12.91 -11.14
C ALA A 148 1.08 12.52 -9.64
N LEU A 149 -0.11 12.20 -9.13
CA LEU A 149 -0.32 11.77 -7.74
C LEU A 149 0.70 10.69 -7.30
N ARG A 150 1.02 9.72 -8.17
CA ARG A 150 1.98 8.65 -7.83
C ARG A 150 3.39 9.13 -7.49
N VAL A 151 3.86 10.25 -8.05
CA VAL A 151 5.18 10.80 -7.68
C VAL A 151 5.12 11.66 -6.42
N GLN A 152 3.92 12.10 -6.02
CA GLN A 152 3.67 12.90 -4.82
C GLN A 152 3.27 12.08 -3.59
N LEU A 153 2.86 10.81 -3.76
CA LEU A 153 2.57 9.91 -2.64
C LEU A 153 3.71 9.85 -1.59
N PRO A 154 5.01 9.80 -1.95
CA PRO A 154 6.10 9.86 -0.97
C PRO A 154 6.13 11.15 -0.14
N ASP A 155 5.73 12.29 -0.69
CA ASP A 155 5.75 13.59 0.02
C ASP A 155 4.63 13.70 1.07
N VAL A 156 3.58 12.88 0.95
CA VAL A 156 2.43 12.83 1.87
C VAL A 156 2.38 11.57 2.73
N THR A 157 3.46 10.77 2.74
CA THR A 157 3.63 9.62 3.63
C THR A 157 4.99 9.68 4.34
N PRO A 158 5.07 9.41 5.66
CA PRO A 158 6.35 9.37 6.37
C PRO A 158 7.38 8.38 5.80
N GLU A 159 8.67 8.63 6.02
CA GLU A 159 9.79 7.87 5.43
C GLU A 159 9.76 6.34 5.75
N HIS A 160 9.10 5.91 6.83
CA HIS A 160 8.92 4.50 7.19
C HIS A 160 7.74 3.81 6.47
N VAL A 161 7.05 4.51 5.55
CA VAL A 161 6.01 3.98 4.66
C VAL A 161 6.60 3.67 3.29
N THR A 162 6.73 2.39 2.94
CA THR A 162 7.19 1.97 1.61
C THR A 162 6.01 1.77 0.67
N ILE A 163 5.92 2.58 -0.38
CA ILE A 163 4.83 2.48 -1.37
C ILE A 163 5.11 1.33 -2.37
N ARG A 164 4.06 0.62 -2.79
CA ARG A 164 4.09 -0.51 -3.72
C ARG A 164 3.09 -0.29 -4.86
N PHE A 165 3.54 -0.39 -6.10
CA PHE A 165 2.70 -0.31 -7.31
C PHE A 165 2.65 -1.67 -8.04
N PRO A 166 2.00 -2.71 -7.46
CA PRO A 166 2.06 -4.07 -8.00
C PRO A 166 1.46 -4.20 -9.42
N PHE A 167 0.64 -3.23 -9.84
CA PHE A 167 0.01 -3.22 -11.16
C PHE A 167 0.93 -2.77 -12.29
N ASP A 168 2.07 -2.12 -12.00
CA ASP A 168 3.09 -1.77 -13.01
C ASP A 168 3.83 -3.02 -13.53
N ASP A 169 3.91 -4.07 -12.71
CA ASP A 169 4.54 -5.35 -13.05
C ASP A 169 3.67 -6.29 -13.89
N LEU A 170 2.36 -6.00 -13.99
CA LEU A 170 1.33 -6.93 -14.44
C LEU A 170 0.66 -6.38 -15.71
N ALA A 171 0.62 -7.20 -16.78
CA ALA A 171 0.24 -6.79 -18.14
C ALA A 171 -1.28 -6.56 -18.34
N GLY A 172 -1.87 -5.65 -17.53
CA GLY A 172 -3.27 -5.25 -17.58
C GLY A 172 -4.21 -6.08 -16.71
N ILE A 173 -5.50 -5.73 -16.78
CA ILE A 173 -6.53 -6.12 -15.80
C ILE A 173 -6.71 -7.65 -15.62
N GLY A 174 -6.44 -8.45 -16.66
CA GLY A 174 -6.54 -9.91 -16.57
C GLY A 174 -5.51 -10.50 -15.60
N TYR A 175 -4.26 -10.08 -15.75
CA TYR A 175 -3.15 -10.48 -14.86
C TYR A 175 -3.28 -9.87 -13.46
N GLN A 176 -3.73 -8.61 -13.38
CA GLN A 176 -4.01 -7.95 -12.10
C GLN A 176 -5.11 -8.68 -11.31
N ASN A 177 -6.19 -9.11 -11.96
CA ASN A 177 -7.21 -9.98 -11.35
C ASN A 177 -6.64 -11.33 -10.90
N GLY A 178 -5.80 -11.97 -11.72
CA GLY A 178 -5.17 -13.25 -11.39
C GLY A 178 -4.24 -13.18 -10.18
N TRP A 179 -3.43 -12.12 -10.09
CA TRP A 179 -2.55 -11.85 -8.95
C TRP A 179 -3.34 -11.53 -7.67
N LEU A 180 -4.37 -10.68 -7.75
CA LEU A 180 -5.24 -10.38 -6.60
C LEU A 180 -5.97 -11.63 -6.09
N ALA A 181 -6.49 -12.46 -6.99
CA ALA A 181 -7.13 -13.73 -6.65
C ALA A 181 -6.14 -14.69 -5.98
N ALA A 182 -4.93 -14.83 -6.51
CA ALA A 182 -3.88 -15.64 -5.89
C ALA A 182 -3.50 -15.13 -4.49
N CYS A 183 -3.40 -13.80 -4.29
CA CYS A 183 -3.11 -13.21 -2.98
C CYS A 183 -4.23 -13.48 -1.95
N ARG A 184 -5.49 -13.42 -2.38
CA ARG A 184 -6.66 -13.77 -1.56
C ARG A 184 -6.65 -15.25 -1.22
N ASP A 185 -6.51 -16.12 -2.22
CA ASP A 185 -6.66 -17.57 -2.10
C ASP A 185 -5.50 -18.23 -1.32
N SER A 186 -4.38 -17.52 -1.12
CA SER A 186 -3.25 -17.94 -0.28
C SER A 186 -3.12 -17.16 1.04
N GLU A 187 -4.01 -16.21 1.32
CA GLU A 187 -3.95 -15.28 2.46
C GLU A 187 -2.58 -14.59 2.64
N CYS A 188 -1.85 -14.35 1.55
CA CYS A 188 -0.55 -13.68 1.56
C CYS A 188 -0.30 -12.89 0.28
N VAL A 189 0.62 -11.91 0.30
CA VAL A 189 1.02 -11.21 -0.93
C VAL A 189 1.99 -12.08 -1.71
N VAL A 190 1.59 -12.55 -2.90
CA VAL A 190 2.44 -13.36 -3.79
C VAL A 190 3.25 -12.52 -4.76
N GLU A 191 4.35 -13.08 -5.28
CA GLU A 191 5.23 -12.41 -6.25
C GLU A 191 4.52 -12.11 -7.59
N THR A 192 4.60 -10.85 -8.05
CA THR A 192 4.04 -10.41 -9.34
C THR A 192 4.66 -11.16 -10.53
N ALA A 193 5.91 -11.62 -10.39
CA ALA A 193 6.64 -12.38 -11.40
C ALA A 193 5.94 -13.68 -11.86
N ASN A 194 5.08 -14.27 -11.03
CA ASN A 194 4.34 -15.50 -11.37
C ASN A 194 3.06 -15.21 -12.19
N HIS A 195 2.75 -13.94 -12.47
CA HIS A 195 1.51 -13.48 -13.07
C HIS A 195 1.76 -12.46 -14.21
N ARG A 196 2.75 -12.72 -15.07
CA ARG A 196 3.10 -11.86 -16.23
C ARG A 196 2.78 -12.52 -17.58
#